data_AF-T1ECD7-F1
#
_entry.id   AF-T1ECD7-F1
#
_cell.length_a   1.000
_cell.length_b   1.000
_cell.length_c   1.000
_cell.angle_alpha   90.00
_cell.angle_beta   90.00
_cell.angle_gamma   90.00
#
_symmetry.space_group_name_H-M   'P 1'
#
loop_
_entity.id
_entity.type
_entity.pdbx_description
1 polymer ?
#
loop_
_entity_poly.entity_id
_entity_poly.type
_entity_poly.pdbx_seq_one_letter_code
_entity_poly.pdbx_strand_id
1 'polypeptide(L)'
;MFIQVIARVLMYFQFYVLGVFLLGAKLESSCESKYFCSKRYSEEFKSGSIRSISFKRGDLSKSYREEIKTMRNEEYRKAIEEGYPAYYLEFEIVSEPRAINFKKVIFDGAEAEVSIFDLYEPSAQLASIKDFQMGEPDVNKRFLNLIFPIPVHNTFTIVLKKRFIDKLKKRDKIKITLTSHYDKEFVFETYNFIKKYGF
;
A
#
# COMPACT_ATOMS: atom_id res chain seq x y z
N MET A 1 33.50 -30.46 4.35
CA MET A 1 33.02 -30.19 2.98
C MET A 1 31.49 -30.13 2.86
N PHE A 2 30.72 -31.06 3.45
CA PHE A 2 29.25 -31.06 3.36
C PHE A 2 28.55 -29.84 3.96
N ILE A 3 29.04 -29.32 5.09
CA ILE A 3 28.43 -28.16 5.79
C ILE A 3 28.49 -26.88 4.95
N GLN A 4 29.58 -26.67 4.20
CA GLN A 4 29.73 -25.49 3.32
C GLN A 4 28.83 -25.56 2.08
N VAL A 5 28.52 -26.75 1.59
CA VAL A 5 27.61 -26.95 0.46
C VAL A 5 26.16 -26.71 0.91
N ILE A 6 25.77 -27.22 2.09
CA ILE A 6 24.43 -27.00 2.66
C ILE A 6 24.20 -25.53 2.96
N ALA A 7 25.17 -24.83 3.54
CA ALA A 7 25.07 -23.39 3.82
C ALA A 7 24.93 -22.56 2.53
N ARG A 8 25.67 -22.91 1.47
CA ARG A 8 25.52 -22.26 0.16
C ARG A 8 24.16 -22.55 -0.46
N VAL A 9 23.68 -23.79 -0.44
CA VAL A 9 22.35 -24.16 -0.96
C VAL A 9 21.24 -23.44 -0.19
N LEU A 10 21.32 -23.33 1.14
CA LEU A 10 20.37 -22.55 1.96
C LEU A 10 20.42 -21.04 1.67
N MET A 11 21.62 -20.48 1.45
CA MET A 11 21.78 -19.07 1.08
C MET A 11 21.24 -18.80 -0.34
N TYR A 12 21.44 -19.71 -1.29
CA TYR A 12 20.79 -19.65 -2.60
C TYR A 12 19.28 -19.85 -2.48
N PHE A 13 18.78 -20.71 -1.59
CA PHE A 13 17.35 -20.85 -1.31
C PHE A 13 16.76 -19.57 -0.71
N GLN A 14 17.48 -18.89 0.20
CA GLN A 14 17.08 -17.58 0.71
C GLN A 14 17.02 -16.53 -0.40
N PHE A 15 17.99 -16.51 -1.31
CA PHE A 15 17.95 -15.63 -2.49
C PHE A 15 16.87 -16.00 -3.52
N TYR A 16 16.51 -17.27 -3.66
CA TYR A 16 15.39 -17.72 -4.51
C TYR A 16 14.02 -17.45 -3.87
N VAL A 17 13.94 -17.41 -2.54
CA VAL A 17 12.73 -17.01 -1.80
C VAL A 17 12.61 -15.47 -1.75
N LEU A 18 13.72 -14.73 -1.79
CA LEU A 18 13.77 -13.27 -1.88
C LEU A 18 13.66 -12.75 -3.32
N GLY A 19 13.95 -13.59 -4.31
CA GLY A 19 13.82 -13.30 -5.73
C GLY A 19 12.42 -13.64 -6.23
N VAL A 20 11.41 -12.92 -5.72
CA VAL A 20 10.05 -13.03 -6.24
C VAL A 20 10.09 -12.76 -7.74
N PHE A 21 9.88 -13.80 -8.55
CA PHE A 21 9.90 -13.71 -9.99
C PHE A 21 8.86 -12.66 -10.43
N LEU A 22 9.34 -11.54 -10.94
CA LEU A 22 8.51 -10.42 -11.41
C LEU A 22 7.92 -10.78 -12.78
N LEU A 23 6.60 -10.64 -12.94
CA LEU A 23 5.93 -10.78 -14.25
C LEU A 23 5.97 -9.47 -15.07
N GLY A 24 6.35 -8.36 -14.44
CA GLY A 24 6.58 -7.07 -15.08
C GLY A 24 6.00 -5.94 -14.24
N ALA A 25 6.82 -4.93 -13.96
CA ALA A 25 6.34 -3.70 -13.35
C ALA A 25 5.71 -2.80 -14.41
N LYS A 26 4.51 -2.28 -14.14
CA LYS A 26 3.80 -1.34 -15.01
C LYS A 26 3.79 0.04 -14.38
N LEU A 27 4.05 1.08 -15.17
CA LEU A 27 3.90 2.47 -14.77
C LEU A 27 2.90 3.16 -15.70
N GLU A 28 1.86 3.74 -15.11
CA GLU A 28 0.79 4.41 -15.83
C GLU A 28 0.61 5.83 -15.28
N SER A 29 0.21 6.76 -16.13
CA SER A 29 -0.21 8.09 -15.72
C SER A 29 -1.43 8.52 -16.53
N SER A 30 -2.45 9.01 -15.85
CA SER A 30 -3.71 9.44 -16.46
C SER A 30 -4.24 10.69 -15.75
N CYS A 31 -4.93 11.56 -16.48
CA CYS A 31 -5.80 12.56 -15.87
C CYS A 31 -7.22 12.20 -16.30
N GLU A 32 -7.85 11.30 -15.54
CA GLU A 32 -9.16 10.72 -15.86
C GLU A 32 -10.29 11.76 -15.86
N SER A 33 -10.09 12.93 -15.24
CA SER A 33 -11.10 13.98 -15.14
C SER A 33 -10.48 15.37 -15.13
N LYS A 34 -11.33 16.40 -15.24
CA LYS A 34 -10.94 17.79 -14.97
C LYS A 34 -10.53 18.02 -13.51
N TYR A 35 -10.67 17.04 -12.63
CA TYR A 35 -10.46 17.17 -11.18
C TYR A 35 -9.14 16.57 -10.70
N PHE A 36 -8.77 15.39 -11.20
CA PHE A 36 -7.66 14.62 -10.65
C PHE A 36 -6.76 14.04 -11.74
N CYS A 37 -5.47 14.05 -11.46
CA CYS A 37 -4.45 13.30 -12.17
C CYS A 37 -3.93 12.18 -11.28
N SER A 38 -3.56 11.06 -11.89
CA SER A 38 -3.03 9.91 -11.17
C SER A 38 -1.80 9.35 -11.86
N LYS A 39 -0.90 8.82 -11.04
CA LYS A 39 0.25 8.02 -11.46
C LYS A 39 0.17 6.71 -10.70
N ARG A 40 0.27 5.58 -11.39
CA ARG A 40 0.16 4.25 -10.79
C ARG A 40 1.36 3.42 -11.17
N TYR A 41 1.94 2.76 -10.18
CA TYR A 41 2.89 1.67 -10.34
C TYR A 41 2.19 0.38 -9.93
N SER A 42 2.35 -0.70 -10.70
CA SER A 42 1.85 -2.02 -10.32
C SER A 42 2.92 -3.07 -10.57
N GLU A 43 3.01 -4.06 -9.70
CA GLU A 43 3.97 -5.16 -9.81
C GLU A 43 3.27 -6.47 -9.45
N GLU A 44 3.40 -7.47 -10.33
CA GLU A 44 2.88 -8.82 -10.13
C GLU A 44 3.99 -9.81 -9.81
N PHE A 45 3.68 -10.72 -8.90
CA PHE A 45 4.59 -11.70 -8.31
C PHE A 45 4.15 -13.12 -8.71
N LYS A 46 5.09 -13.95 -9.18
CA LYS A 46 4.75 -15.35 -9.55
C LYS A 46 4.58 -16.28 -8.35
N SER A 47 5.09 -15.90 -7.19
CA SER A 47 5.11 -16.76 -6.00
C SER A 47 4.92 -15.93 -4.74
N GLY A 48 4.42 -16.60 -3.69
CA GLY A 48 4.14 -15.99 -2.41
C GLY A 48 2.65 -15.75 -2.19
N SER A 49 2.34 -15.24 -1.00
CA SER A 49 0.96 -14.98 -0.57
C SER A 49 0.39 -13.67 -1.12
N ILE A 50 1.27 -12.73 -1.45
CA ILE A 50 0.94 -11.45 -2.10
C ILE A 50 1.13 -11.67 -3.60
N ARG A 51 0.04 -11.59 -4.34
CA ARG A 51 0.03 -11.77 -5.80
C ARG A 51 0.49 -10.51 -6.52
N SER A 52 0.06 -9.35 -6.05
CA SER A 52 0.40 -8.08 -6.67
C SER A 52 0.39 -6.93 -5.66
N ILE A 53 1.08 -5.86 -6.02
CA ILE A 53 0.91 -4.56 -5.38
C ILE A 53 0.55 -3.50 -6.42
N SER A 54 -0.21 -2.49 -5.99
CA SER A 54 -0.43 -1.27 -6.76
C SER A 54 -0.21 -0.03 -5.90
N PHE A 55 0.64 0.87 -6.37
CA PHE A 55 0.92 2.15 -5.73
C PHE A 55 0.41 3.29 -6.61
N LYS A 56 -0.64 3.98 -6.15
CA LYS A 56 -1.27 5.11 -6.86
C LYS A 56 -0.98 6.41 -6.12
N ARG A 57 -0.43 7.40 -6.81
CA ARG A 57 -0.49 8.81 -6.40
C ARG A 57 -1.66 9.47 -7.10
N GLY A 58 -2.56 10.09 -6.34
CA GLY A 58 -3.57 11.02 -6.83
C GLY A 58 -3.17 12.46 -6.54
N ASP A 59 -3.32 13.35 -7.50
CA ASP A 59 -3.03 14.77 -7.39
C ASP A 59 -4.17 15.60 -7.98
N LEU A 60 -4.35 16.81 -7.48
CA LEU A 60 -5.34 17.75 -7.99
C LEU A 60 -4.87 18.27 -9.35
N SER A 61 -5.77 18.27 -10.33
CA SER A 61 -5.51 18.89 -11.62
C SER A 61 -5.28 20.40 -11.45
N LYS A 62 -4.63 21.03 -12.44
CA LYS A 62 -4.45 22.49 -12.44
C LYS A 62 -5.79 23.22 -12.42
N SER A 63 -6.75 22.79 -13.23
CA SER A 63 -8.09 23.39 -13.29
C SER A 63 -8.82 23.31 -11.96
N TYR A 64 -8.72 22.18 -11.25
CA TYR A 64 -9.41 22.02 -9.98
C TYR A 64 -8.74 22.79 -8.85
N ARG A 65 -7.41 22.94 -8.88
CA ARG A 65 -6.71 23.86 -7.96
C ARG A 65 -7.21 25.30 -8.10
N GLU A 66 -7.48 25.77 -9.32
CA GLU A 66 -8.08 27.09 -9.52
C GLU A 66 -9.53 27.16 -9.02
N GLU A 67 -10.33 26.11 -9.25
CA GLU A 67 -11.70 26.02 -8.75
C GLU A 67 -11.76 26.04 -7.20
N ILE A 68 -10.87 25.30 -6.54
CA ILE A 68 -10.74 25.23 -5.08
C ILE A 68 -10.47 26.60 -4.46
N LYS A 69 -9.68 27.47 -5.13
CA LYS A 69 -9.42 28.84 -4.65
C LYS A 69 -10.68 29.69 -4.56
N THR A 70 -11.71 29.36 -5.33
CA THR A 70 -12.99 30.09 -5.35
C THR A 70 -14.03 29.53 -4.37
N MET A 71 -13.71 28.45 -3.65
CA MET A 71 -14.63 27.85 -2.68
C MET A 71 -14.83 28.77 -1.47
N ARG A 72 -16.10 28.92 -1.05
CA ARG A 72 -16.47 29.75 0.11
C ARG A 72 -16.11 29.09 1.45
N ASN A 73 -16.12 27.76 1.51
CA ASN A 73 -15.80 27.03 2.74
C ASN A 73 -14.28 26.91 2.88
N GLU A 74 -13.70 27.78 3.71
CA GLU A 74 -12.26 27.84 3.92
C GLU A 74 -11.69 26.56 4.57
N GLU A 75 -12.42 25.97 5.51
CA GLU A 75 -12.00 24.75 6.22
C GLU A 75 -11.94 23.57 5.25
N TYR A 76 -12.99 23.38 4.45
CA TYR A 76 -13.05 22.32 3.44
C TYR A 76 -11.98 22.51 2.37
N ARG A 77 -11.73 23.75 1.94
CA ARG A 77 -10.64 24.10 1.02
C ARG A 77 -9.27 23.67 1.58
N LYS A 78 -8.96 24.05 2.83
CA LYS A 78 -7.70 23.68 3.49
C LYS A 78 -7.56 22.16 3.59
N ALA A 79 -8.64 21.46 3.94
CA ALA A 79 -8.61 20.01 4.05
C ALA A 79 -8.27 19.32 2.71
N ILE A 80 -8.83 19.80 1.59
CA ILE A 80 -8.46 19.30 0.25
C ILE A 80 -6.98 19.59 -0.05
N GLU A 81 -6.51 20.81 0.18
CA GLU A 81 -5.13 21.20 -0.11
C GLU A 81 -4.12 20.39 0.72
N GLU A 82 -4.43 20.09 1.97
CA GLU A 82 -3.61 19.28 2.88
C GLU A 82 -3.72 17.76 2.63
N GLY A 83 -4.85 17.33 2.06
CA GLY A 83 -5.11 15.93 1.71
C GLY A 83 -4.31 15.45 0.50
N TYR A 84 -3.99 16.35 -0.43
CA TYR A 84 -3.34 16.00 -1.71
C TYR A 84 -1.89 16.52 -1.82
N PRO A 85 -0.97 15.77 -2.49
CA PRO A 85 -1.22 14.49 -3.15
C PRO A 85 -1.48 13.37 -2.15
N ALA A 86 -2.45 12.52 -2.50
CA ALA A 86 -2.82 11.34 -1.74
C ALA A 86 -2.15 10.10 -2.37
N TYR A 87 -1.66 9.20 -1.54
CA TYR A 87 -0.97 8.00 -1.99
C TYR A 87 -1.71 6.77 -1.47
N TYR A 88 -1.93 5.79 -2.35
CA TYR A 88 -2.66 4.57 -2.06
C TYR A 88 -1.74 3.41 -2.37
N LEU A 89 -1.49 2.54 -1.40
CA LEU A 89 -0.79 1.28 -1.60
C LEU A 89 -1.78 0.15 -1.40
N GLU A 90 -1.96 -0.64 -2.43
CA GLU A 90 -2.88 -1.77 -2.50
C GLU A 90 -2.09 -3.07 -2.59
N PHE A 91 -2.54 -4.08 -1.85
CA PHE A 91 -2.02 -5.43 -1.88
C PHE A 91 -3.13 -6.38 -2.31
N GLU A 92 -2.85 -7.23 -3.30
CA GLU A 92 -3.70 -8.38 -3.63
C GLU A 92 -3.12 -9.63 -2.99
N ILE A 93 -3.90 -10.26 -2.10
CA ILE A 93 -3.50 -11.46 -1.35
C ILE A 93 -4.40 -12.62 -1.74
N VAL A 94 -3.78 -13.75 -2.12
CA VAL A 94 -4.47 -14.95 -2.64
C VAL A 94 -4.15 -16.21 -1.83
N SER A 95 -3.67 -16.02 -0.60
CA SER A 95 -3.03 -17.10 0.16
C SER A 95 -3.98 -18.07 0.87
N GLU A 96 -5.22 -17.67 1.13
CA GLU A 96 -6.12 -18.46 1.96
C GLU A 96 -7.55 -18.49 1.42
N PRO A 97 -8.29 -19.58 1.71
CA PRO A 97 -9.70 -19.68 1.41
C PRO A 97 -10.56 -18.94 2.45
N ARG A 98 -10.16 -17.73 2.84
CA ARG A 98 -10.89 -16.91 3.82
C ARG A 98 -10.71 -15.42 3.55
N ALA A 99 -11.65 -14.62 4.07
CA ALA A 99 -11.47 -13.19 4.12
C ALA A 99 -10.34 -12.83 5.10
N ILE A 100 -9.45 -11.94 4.68
CA ILE A 100 -8.28 -11.50 5.43
C ILE A 100 -8.42 -10.02 5.69
N ASN A 101 -8.28 -9.63 6.95
CA ASN A 101 -8.10 -8.25 7.35
C ASN A 101 -6.88 -8.13 8.26
N PHE A 102 -6.32 -6.92 8.36
CA PHE A 102 -5.01 -6.67 8.98
C PHE A 102 -5.13 -5.80 10.21
N LYS A 103 -4.60 -6.28 11.34
CA LYS A 103 -4.55 -5.53 12.60
C LYS A 103 -3.27 -4.73 12.78
N LYS A 104 -2.23 -5.00 11.97
CA LYS A 104 -0.94 -4.32 12.07
C LYS A 104 -0.27 -4.21 10.72
N VAL A 105 0.35 -3.06 10.47
CA VAL A 105 1.21 -2.78 9.32
C VAL A 105 2.51 -2.18 9.86
N ILE A 106 3.64 -2.76 9.48
CA ILE A 106 4.98 -2.28 9.85
C ILE A 106 5.74 -1.94 8.59
N PHE A 107 6.32 -0.75 8.54
CA PHE A 107 7.28 -0.35 7.52
C PHE A 107 8.69 -0.49 8.07
N ASP A 108 9.39 -1.54 7.66
CA ASP A 108 10.74 -1.80 8.13
C ASP A 108 11.66 -0.63 7.79
N GLY A 109 12.34 -0.10 8.82
CA GLY A 109 13.22 1.04 8.69
C GLY A 109 12.50 2.39 8.63
N ALA A 110 11.18 2.50 8.71
CA ALA A 110 10.49 3.80 8.78
C ALA A 110 9.42 3.79 9.87
N GLU A 111 9.69 4.46 11.00
CA GLU A 111 8.68 4.67 12.03
C GLU A 111 7.49 5.46 11.47
N ALA A 112 6.30 4.91 11.72
CA ALA A 112 5.06 5.33 11.12
C ALA A 112 3.94 5.31 12.15
N GLU A 113 3.22 6.42 12.28
CA GLU A 113 1.98 6.44 13.04
C GLU A 113 0.77 6.09 12.17
N VAL A 114 0.00 5.10 12.64
CA VAL A 114 -1.23 4.63 11.98
C VAL A 114 -2.44 5.46 12.41
N SER A 115 -3.36 5.66 11.47
CA SER A 115 -4.73 6.11 11.73
C SER A 115 -5.68 4.98 11.35
N ILE A 116 -6.59 4.60 12.24
CA ILE A 116 -7.51 3.48 12.05
C ILE A 116 -8.93 4.03 12.01
N PHE A 117 -9.50 4.13 10.81
CA PHE A 117 -10.87 4.56 10.56
C PHE A 117 -11.24 4.32 9.09
N ASP A 118 -12.52 4.29 8.77
CA ASP A 118 -12.98 4.19 7.39
C ASP A 118 -13.04 5.56 6.69
N LEU A 119 -12.59 5.60 5.44
CA LEU A 119 -12.66 6.78 4.57
C LEU A 119 -14.03 6.85 3.88
N TYR A 120 -14.98 7.58 4.46
CA TYR A 120 -16.30 7.82 3.86
C TYR A 120 -16.39 9.19 3.16
N GLU A 121 -15.59 10.17 3.58
CA GLU A 121 -15.43 11.47 2.94
C GLU A 121 -13.94 11.72 2.66
N PRO A 122 -13.41 11.16 1.56
CA PRO A 122 -11.98 11.10 1.32
C PRO A 122 -11.31 12.48 1.37
N SER A 123 -11.90 13.51 0.77
CA SER A 123 -11.29 14.84 0.65
C SER A 123 -10.91 15.47 1.99
N ALA A 124 -11.78 15.39 2.99
CA ALA A 124 -11.54 15.99 4.31
C ALA A 124 -10.74 15.06 5.23
N GLN A 125 -11.10 13.77 5.26
CA GLN A 125 -10.45 12.79 6.13
C GLN A 125 -9.01 12.48 5.71
N LEU A 126 -8.65 12.70 4.44
CA LEU A 126 -7.26 12.63 4.00
C LEU A 126 -6.37 13.61 4.76
N ALA A 127 -6.88 14.78 5.16
CA ALA A 127 -6.13 15.80 5.90
C ALA A 127 -5.69 15.28 7.28
N SER A 128 -6.57 14.55 7.98
CA SER A 128 -6.34 14.06 9.35
C SER A 128 -5.49 12.79 9.45
N ILE A 129 -5.12 12.17 8.33
CA ILE A 129 -4.25 11.00 8.35
C ILE A 129 -2.89 11.37 8.95
N LYS A 130 -2.39 10.51 9.84
CA LYS A 130 -1.06 10.63 10.44
C LYS A 130 0.06 10.32 9.44
N ASP A 131 0.75 9.19 9.53
CA ASP A 131 1.72 8.78 8.51
C ASP A 131 1.02 7.93 7.45
N PHE A 132 0.13 7.04 7.91
CA PHE A 132 -0.75 6.26 7.05
C PHE A 132 -2.10 5.98 7.73
N GLN A 133 -3.06 5.57 6.92
CA GLN A 133 -4.37 5.09 7.34
C GLN A 133 -4.59 3.67 6.82
N MET A 134 -5.25 2.87 7.65
CA MET A 134 -5.83 1.59 7.27
C MET A 134 -7.26 1.52 7.81
N GLY A 135 -8.10 0.71 7.16
CA GLY A 135 -9.47 0.46 7.63
C GLY A 135 -9.49 -0.24 8.98
N GLU A 136 -10.66 -0.30 9.59
CA GLU A 136 -10.82 -1.06 10.84
C GLU A 136 -10.54 -2.57 10.61
N PRO A 137 -9.73 -3.21 11.45
CA PRO A 137 -9.34 -4.62 11.28
C PRO A 137 -10.51 -5.60 11.47
N ASP A 138 -11.57 -5.15 12.13
CA ASP A 138 -12.68 -5.94 12.62
C ASP A 138 -13.97 -5.71 11.80
N VAL A 139 -13.86 -5.03 10.66
CA VAL A 139 -14.98 -4.79 9.74
C VAL A 139 -15.58 -6.13 9.32
N ASN A 140 -16.86 -6.31 9.64
CA ASN A 140 -17.63 -7.53 9.40
C ASN A 140 -17.02 -8.81 10.00
N LYS A 141 -16.80 -8.84 11.33
CA LYS A 141 -16.33 -10.00 12.12
C LYS A 141 -16.92 -11.37 11.73
N ARG A 142 -18.16 -11.40 11.24
CA ARG A 142 -18.83 -12.62 10.76
C ARG A 142 -18.05 -13.31 9.63
N PHE A 143 -17.44 -12.56 8.71
CA PHE A 143 -16.68 -13.13 7.59
C PHE A 143 -15.29 -13.63 8.00
N LEU A 144 -14.71 -13.14 9.10
CA LEU A 144 -13.38 -13.57 9.57
C LEU A 144 -13.35 -15.05 9.99
N ASN A 145 -14.52 -15.60 10.33
CA ASN A 145 -14.68 -16.99 10.76
C ASN A 145 -15.12 -17.94 9.64
N LEU A 146 -15.35 -17.43 8.42
CA LEU A 146 -15.79 -18.24 7.29
C LEU A 146 -14.59 -18.82 6.54
N ILE A 147 -14.69 -20.11 6.22
CA ILE A 147 -13.78 -20.81 5.31
C ILE A 147 -14.56 -21.11 4.04
N PHE A 148 -14.06 -20.60 2.92
CA PHE A 148 -14.64 -20.77 1.59
C PHE A 148 -14.11 -22.05 0.94
N PRO A 149 -14.83 -22.65 -0.01
CA PRO A 149 -14.35 -23.82 -0.76
C PRO A 149 -13.30 -23.46 -1.83
N ILE A 150 -13.05 -22.17 -2.04
CA ILE A 150 -12.13 -21.63 -3.05
C ILE A 150 -11.23 -20.56 -2.43
N PRO A 151 -10.02 -20.33 -2.98
CA PRO A 151 -9.18 -19.20 -2.59
C PRO A 151 -9.93 -17.87 -2.71
N VAL A 152 -9.76 -17.00 -1.71
CA VAL A 152 -10.39 -15.68 -1.70
C VAL A 152 -9.34 -14.64 -2.10
N HIS A 153 -9.69 -13.81 -3.09
CA HIS A 153 -8.89 -12.64 -3.45
C HIS A 153 -9.16 -11.52 -2.45
N ASN A 154 -8.17 -11.21 -1.64
CA ASN A 154 -8.25 -10.18 -0.61
C ASN A 154 -7.51 -8.94 -1.10
N THR A 155 -8.21 -7.81 -1.16
CA THR A 155 -7.61 -6.52 -1.48
C THR A 155 -7.48 -5.72 -0.21
N PHE A 156 -6.26 -5.31 0.12
CA PHE A 156 -5.99 -4.45 1.27
C PHE A 156 -5.36 -3.15 0.80
N THR A 157 -6.00 -2.04 1.11
CA THR A 157 -5.55 -0.71 0.70
C THR A 157 -5.19 0.11 1.93
N ILE A 158 -4.00 0.72 1.89
CA ILE A 158 -3.57 1.71 2.86
C ILE A 158 -3.38 3.06 2.18
N VAL A 159 -3.69 4.13 2.90
CA VAL A 159 -3.51 5.50 2.43
C VAL A 159 -2.33 6.13 3.14
N LEU A 160 -1.39 6.69 2.39
CA LEU A 160 -0.12 7.20 2.87
C LEU A 160 -0.08 8.72 2.71
N LYS A 161 0.37 9.43 3.75
CA LYS A 161 0.60 10.88 3.66
C LYS A 161 1.91 11.17 2.95
N LYS A 162 1.96 12.31 2.26
CA LYS A 162 3.17 12.83 1.61
C LYS A 162 4.41 12.81 2.53
N ARG A 163 4.27 13.28 3.78
CA ARG A 163 5.38 13.28 4.75
C ARG A 163 5.97 11.89 4.99
N PHE A 164 5.13 10.85 4.96
CA PHE A 164 5.57 9.48 5.14
C PHE A 164 6.20 8.92 3.86
N ILE A 165 5.66 9.26 2.69
CA ILE A 165 6.31 8.99 1.40
C ILE A 165 7.73 9.57 1.34
N ASP A 166 7.93 10.79 1.83
CA ASP A 166 9.25 11.42 1.87
C ASP A 166 10.22 10.72 2.83
N LYS A 167 9.73 10.10 3.92
CA LYS A 167 10.54 9.19 4.76
C LYS A 167 10.89 7.90 3.98
N LEU A 168 9.92 7.29 3.31
CA LEU A 168 10.12 6.04 2.55
C LEU A 168 11.12 6.22 1.41
N LYS A 169 11.12 7.37 0.72
CA LYS A 169 12.09 7.70 -0.35
C LYS A 169 13.55 7.67 0.09
N LYS A 170 13.83 7.88 1.38
CA LYS A 170 15.19 7.86 1.94
C LYS A 170 15.74 6.45 2.12
N ARG A 171 14.91 5.42 1.95
CA ARG A 171 15.31 4.01 2.06
C ARG A 171 15.77 3.48 0.70
N ASP A 172 16.68 2.52 0.70
CA ASP A 172 17.11 1.87 -0.56
C ASP A 172 16.12 0.80 -1.02
N LYS A 173 15.41 0.20 -0.07
CA LYS A 173 14.38 -0.81 -0.28
C LYS A 173 13.10 -0.42 0.45
N ILE A 174 11.99 -0.99 0.00
CA ILE A 174 10.72 -0.96 0.72
C ILE A 174 10.50 -2.36 1.25
N LYS A 175 10.34 -2.48 2.58
CA LYS A 175 9.92 -3.71 3.22
C LYS A 175 8.75 -3.41 4.15
N ILE A 176 7.68 -4.18 3.99
CA ILE A 176 6.42 -4.00 4.70
C ILE A 176 5.97 -5.36 5.23
N THR A 177 5.62 -5.39 6.51
CA THR A 177 5.05 -6.57 7.17
C THR A 177 3.61 -6.29 7.54
N LEU A 178 2.69 -7.10 7.01
CA LEU A 178 1.27 -7.05 7.34
C LEU A 178 0.94 -8.21 8.29
N THR A 179 0.35 -7.93 9.45
CA THR A 179 -0.12 -8.96 10.39
C THR A 179 -1.63 -9.03 10.35
N SER A 180 -2.15 -10.18 9.93
CA SER A 180 -3.59 -10.45 9.87
C SER A 180 -4.24 -10.51 11.25
N HIS A 181 -5.57 -10.43 11.29
CA HIS A 181 -6.35 -10.63 12.51
C HIS A 181 -5.97 -11.92 13.26
N TYR A 182 -5.70 -13.01 12.52
CA TYR A 182 -5.36 -14.33 13.04
C TYR A 182 -3.84 -14.58 13.14
N ASP A 183 -3.05 -13.50 13.31
CA ASP A 183 -1.61 -13.54 13.64
C ASP A 183 -0.68 -14.13 12.58
N LYS A 184 -1.17 -14.32 11.36
CA LYS A 184 -0.31 -14.64 10.21
C LYS A 184 0.33 -13.38 9.64
N GLU A 185 1.62 -13.47 9.36
CA GLU A 185 2.41 -12.40 8.74
C GLU A 185 2.55 -12.55 7.23
N PHE A 186 2.53 -11.42 6.54
CA PHE A 186 2.72 -11.29 5.11
C PHE A 186 3.81 -10.26 4.89
N VAL A 187 4.96 -10.71 4.39
CA VAL A 187 6.13 -9.85 4.19
C VAL A 187 6.27 -9.54 2.71
N PHE A 188 6.37 -8.25 2.41
CA PHE A 188 6.68 -7.72 1.10
C PHE A 188 8.04 -7.01 1.18
N GLU A 189 8.99 -7.37 0.32
CA GLU A 189 10.27 -6.68 0.17
C GLU A 189 10.57 -6.48 -1.31
N THR A 190 10.87 -5.24 -1.70
CA THR A 190 11.29 -4.91 -3.07
C THR A 190 12.22 -3.70 -3.08
N TYR A 191 12.78 -3.39 -4.25
CA TYR A 191 13.53 -2.14 -4.46
C TYR A 191 12.62 -0.92 -4.22
N ASN A 192 13.19 0.22 -3.84
CA ASN A 192 12.37 1.40 -3.60
C ASN A 192 11.81 2.00 -4.91
N PHE A 193 10.65 1.51 -5.35
CA PHE A 193 9.96 1.98 -6.56
C PHE A 193 9.47 3.43 -6.41
N ILE A 194 9.15 3.87 -5.18
CA ILE A 194 8.74 5.26 -4.89
C ILE A 194 9.88 6.21 -5.28
N LYS A 195 11.11 5.89 -4.84
CA LYS A 195 12.34 6.62 -5.19
C LYS A 195 12.66 6.49 -6.68
N LYS A 196 12.69 5.26 -7.21
CA LYS A 196 13.09 4.95 -8.60
C LYS A 196 12.23 5.68 -9.64
N TYR A 197 10.92 5.72 -9.43
CA TYR A 197 10.00 6.30 -10.39
C TYR A 197 9.57 7.72 -10.06
N GLY A 198 10.11 8.35 -9.01
CA GLY A 198 9.80 9.74 -8.67
C GLY A 198 8.33 9.96 -8.35
N PHE A 199 7.81 9.21 -7.39
CA PHE A 199 6.45 9.42 -6.85
C PHE A 199 6.38 10.62 -5.90
#